data_AF-A0A5C8IAM7-F1
#
_entry.id   AF-A0A5C8IAM7-F1
#
_cell.length_a   1.000
_cell.length_b   1.000
_cell.length_c   1.000
_cell.angle_alpha   90.00
_cell.angle_beta   90.00
_cell.angle_gamma   90.00
#
_symmetry.space_group_name_H-M   'P 1'
#
loop_
_entity.id
_entity.type
_entity.pdbx_description
1 polymer ?
#
loop_
_entity_poly.entity_id
_entity_poly.type
_entity_poly.pdbx_seq_one_letter_code
_entity_poly.pdbx_strand_id
1 'polypeptide(L)'
;MSDPVLPKPLRVAGIVFGWLLGALLVAAIGATAWVGVRGLEAYGHLRDAEATARETVTKISDPAQASGLIDRLAADTSAARALTSDPVWAVAERMPWIGPQLHAVSTVAAAADNVAGSALKPLAGVAASFSIDSFRPTGGKIDTAMFAEIAEPARLGADGVAAASASVSALDGDLLLGPVREAVSDVADMLETSAKATDALARASALLPSMLGADGARDYLVVFQNNAEWRSLGGIVGAMAVIHTDAGTMSMTAQGSSGDFRKYDEPVVTLDPEITRIFEKRPAQWIQNVTQVPDFSITGELAREMWKRETGVEVDGVLALDPVALSYLLKATGPVTLPTGDLLTSDNAVQLLLNDVYERYEKPADQDAFFAAAAAAVFDTLATGSANPTALVTALGRAGDERRLLMWSATPEDQAVIAETTLAGGLPVTDHETARFGVFLNDGTGSKMDYYVTADTTVGWDACTVDARDRTADPVTLTLTLTNTAPADAATSLPEYITGGGSFGVPAGVARTVAYLYLPEGYTLIQASRTDAGGFGGGFHRGLQVLTFSTDLEPGASATATITVQPPEPGAATVTADVTPTVDADVPTRIGAECAAAYDTP
;
A
#
# COMPACT_ATOMS: atom_id res chain seq x y z
N MET A 1 -10.66 -89.61 2.82
CA MET A 1 -11.53 -88.85 3.73
C MET A 1 -10.66 -87.78 4.36
N SER A 2 -10.71 -86.57 3.81
CA SER A 2 -9.90 -85.44 4.27
C SER A 2 -10.71 -84.71 5.32
N ASP A 3 -10.31 -84.83 6.59
CA ASP A 3 -10.99 -84.13 7.67
C ASP A 3 -10.90 -82.61 7.46
N PRO A 4 -12.01 -81.88 7.62
CA PRO A 4 -12.00 -80.44 7.51
C PRO A 4 -11.11 -79.80 8.59
N VAL A 5 -10.02 -79.14 8.15
CA VAL A 5 -8.93 -78.53 8.95
C VAL A 5 -9.37 -77.49 10.01
N LEU A 6 -10.65 -77.09 10.06
CA LEU A 6 -11.17 -76.09 11.02
C LEU A 6 -12.57 -76.47 11.55
N PRO A 7 -12.84 -76.30 12.86
CA PRO A 7 -14.15 -76.59 13.45
C PRO A 7 -15.26 -75.66 12.91
N LYS A 8 -16.50 -76.16 12.80
CA LYS A 8 -17.68 -75.47 12.23
C LYS A 8 -17.84 -73.98 12.61
N PRO A 9 -17.70 -73.55 13.88
CA PRO A 9 -17.82 -72.13 14.25
C PRO A 9 -16.75 -71.23 13.60
N LEU A 10 -15.52 -71.72 13.41
CA LEU A 10 -14.44 -70.96 12.76
C LEU A 10 -14.67 -70.80 11.25
N ARG A 11 -15.36 -71.76 10.60
CA ARG A 11 -15.77 -71.64 9.19
C ARG A 11 -16.90 -70.64 8.99
N VAL A 12 -17.90 -70.65 9.87
CA VAL A 12 -19.00 -69.67 9.85
C VAL A 12 -18.46 -68.28 10.14
N ALA A 13 -17.56 -68.14 11.11
CA ALA A 13 -16.87 -66.88 11.39
C ALA A 13 -16.04 -66.39 10.20
N GLY A 14 -15.30 -67.27 9.51
CA GLY A 14 -14.55 -66.91 8.30
C GLY A 14 -15.43 -66.50 7.12
N ILE A 15 -16.59 -67.14 6.93
CA ILE A 15 -17.57 -66.78 5.89
C ILE A 15 -18.22 -65.43 6.22
N VAL A 16 -18.66 -65.22 7.47
CA VAL A 16 -19.23 -63.94 7.93
C VAL A 16 -18.20 -62.82 7.81
N PHE A 17 -16.94 -63.07 8.21
CA PHE A 17 -15.85 -62.13 8.04
C PHE A 17 -15.59 -61.80 6.56
N GLY A 18 -15.60 -62.79 5.67
CA GLY A 18 -15.47 -62.58 4.22
C GLY A 18 -16.61 -61.77 3.62
N TRP A 19 -17.85 -62.00 4.05
CA TRP A 19 -19.01 -61.20 3.62
C TRP A 19 -18.97 -59.77 4.16
N LEU A 20 -18.55 -59.58 5.41
CA LEU A 20 -18.34 -58.25 6.00
C LEU A 20 -17.24 -57.47 5.28
N LEU A 21 -16.12 -58.14 4.97
CA LEU A 21 -15.01 -57.54 4.21
C LEU A 21 -15.42 -57.20 2.78
N GLY A 22 -16.18 -58.08 2.11
CA GLY A 22 -16.72 -57.83 0.77
C GLY A 22 -17.74 -56.69 0.75
N ALA A 23 -18.63 -56.63 1.74
CA ALA A 23 -19.59 -55.52 1.90
C ALA A 23 -18.87 -54.20 2.17
N LEU A 24 -17.83 -54.19 3.01
CA LEU A 24 -17.01 -53.02 3.31
C LEU A 24 -16.23 -52.55 2.07
N LEU A 25 -15.73 -53.47 1.24
CA LEU A 25 -15.08 -53.13 -0.03
C LEU A 25 -16.06 -52.52 -1.04
N VAL A 26 -17.25 -53.08 -1.19
CA VAL A 26 -18.29 -52.52 -2.08
C VAL A 26 -18.74 -51.14 -1.58
N ALA A 27 -18.92 -50.97 -0.27
CA ALA A 27 -19.21 -49.68 0.34
C ALA A 27 -18.08 -48.67 0.10
N ALA A 28 -16.81 -49.09 0.20
CA ALA A 28 -15.65 -48.24 -0.09
C ALA A 28 -15.60 -47.83 -1.56
N ILE A 29 -15.82 -48.75 -2.51
CA ILE A 29 -15.88 -48.43 -3.95
C ILE A 29 -17.04 -47.46 -4.24
N GLY A 30 -18.21 -47.70 -3.65
CA GLY A 30 -19.36 -46.81 -3.77
C GLY A 30 -19.06 -45.41 -3.23
N ALA A 31 -18.42 -45.31 -2.07
CA ALA A 31 -18.00 -44.04 -1.48
C ALA A 31 -16.95 -43.31 -2.34
N THR A 32 -15.96 -44.04 -2.88
CA THR A 32 -14.95 -43.44 -3.79
C THR A 32 -15.59 -42.94 -5.08
N ALA A 33 -16.50 -43.71 -5.69
CA ALA A 33 -17.23 -43.26 -6.88
C ALA A 33 -18.12 -42.06 -6.58
N TRP A 34 -18.78 -42.06 -5.42
CA TRP A 34 -19.60 -40.94 -4.94
C TRP A 34 -18.77 -39.66 -4.79
N VAL A 35 -17.68 -39.72 -4.03
CA VAL A 35 -16.75 -38.59 -3.83
C VAL A 35 -16.14 -38.15 -5.16
N GLY A 36 -15.75 -39.09 -6.03
CA GLY A 36 -15.17 -38.77 -7.34
C GLY A 36 -16.13 -38.02 -8.26
N VAL A 37 -17.39 -38.45 -8.35
CA VAL A 37 -18.42 -37.76 -9.16
C VAL A 37 -18.71 -36.37 -8.60
N ARG A 38 -18.96 -36.27 -7.29
CA ARG A 38 -19.24 -34.97 -6.67
C ARG A 38 -18.05 -34.02 -6.75
N GLY A 39 -16.82 -34.54 -6.66
CA GLY A 39 -15.60 -33.75 -6.82
C GLY A 39 -15.44 -33.20 -8.23
N LEU A 40 -15.76 -34.00 -9.26
CA LEU A 40 -15.75 -33.54 -10.65
C LEU A 40 -16.82 -32.48 -10.92
N GLU A 41 -18.04 -32.65 -10.38
CA GLU A 41 -19.11 -31.66 -10.50
C GLU A 41 -18.76 -30.37 -9.74
N ALA A 42 -18.21 -30.49 -8.53
CA ALA A 42 -17.77 -29.34 -7.74
C ALA A 42 -16.64 -28.58 -8.44
N TYR A 43 -15.67 -29.29 -9.04
CA TYR A 43 -14.61 -28.69 -9.84
C TYR A 43 -15.16 -27.93 -11.05
N GLY A 44 -16.17 -28.49 -11.74
CA GLY A 44 -16.86 -27.80 -12.83
C GLY A 44 -17.45 -26.46 -12.39
N HIS A 45 -18.23 -26.47 -11.30
CA HIS A 45 -18.80 -25.25 -10.73
C HIS A 45 -17.74 -24.25 -10.25
N LEU A 46 -16.65 -24.71 -9.62
CA LEU A 46 -15.57 -23.82 -9.18
C LEU A 46 -14.85 -23.17 -10.37
N ARG A 47 -14.68 -23.89 -11.47
CA ARG A 47 -14.08 -23.36 -12.70
C ARG A 47 -14.98 -22.33 -13.38
N ASP A 48 -16.28 -22.60 -13.42
CA ASP A 48 -17.27 -21.65 -13.96
C ASP A 48 -17.39 -20.40 -13.06
N ALA A 49 -17.31 -20.59 -11.74
CA ALA A 49 -17.22 -19.52 -10.76
C ALA A 49 -15.96 -18.66 -10.97
N GLU A 50 -14.79 -19.28 -11.15
CA GLU A 50 -13.54 -18.55 -11.42
C GLU A 50 -13.65 -17.70 -12.70
N ALA A 51 -14.16 -18.27 -13.79
CA ALA A 51 -14.38 -17.54 -15.04
C ALA A 51 -15.35 -16.35 -14.84
N THR A 52 -16.43 -16.58 -14.09
CA THR A 52 -17.41 -15.54 -13.75
C THR A 52 -16.81 -14.46 -12.86
N ALA A 53 -15.96 -14.81 -11.89
CA ALA A 53 -15.27 -13.86 -11.03
C ALA A 53 -14.32 -12.97 -11.85
N ARG A 54 -13.53 -13.55 -12.75
CA ARG A 54 -12.66 -12.80 -13.67
C ARG A 54 -13.47 -11.87 -14.57
N GLU A 55 -14.60 -12.32 -15.10
CA GLU A 55 -15.50 -11.45 -15.87
C GLU A 55 -16.06 -10.30 -15.01
N THR A 56 -16.46 -10.58 -13.76
CA THR A 56 -17.01 -9.59 -12.82
C THR A 56 -16.03 -8.44 -12.60
N VAL A 57 -14.74 -8.73 -12.42
CA VAL A 57 -13.70 -7.70 -12.26
C VAL A 57 -13.66 -6.76 -13.46
N THR A 58 -13.81 -7.27 -14.69
CA THR A 58 -13.82 -6.43 -15.91
C THR A 58 -15.08 -5.57 -16.06
N LYS A 59 -16.14 -5.89 -15.31
CA LYS A 59 -17.45 -5.23 -15.35
C LYS A 59 -17.77 -4.44 -14.09
N ILE A 60 -16.82 -4.29 -13.17
CA ILE A 60 -17.04 -3.62 -11.88
C ILE A 60 -17.46 -2.15 -12.00
N SER A 61 -17.16 -1.51 -13.13
CA SER A 61 -17.61 -0.15 -13.45
C SER A 61 -19.08 -0.05 -13.86
N ASP A 62 -19.75 -1.18 -14.09
CA ASP A 62 -21.21 -1.28 -14.33
C ASP A 62 -21.84 -2.14 -13.21
N PRO A 63 -22.30 -1.50 -12.12
CA PRO A 63 -22.86 -2.21 -10.97
C PRO A 63 -24.04 -3.13 -11.31
N ALA A 64 -24.83 -2.80 -12.35
CA ALA A 64 -25.97 -3.61 -12.77
C ALA A 64 -25.50 -4.90 -13.46
N GLN A 65 -24.48 -4.84 -14.32
CA GLN A 65 -23.87 -6.04 -14.91
C GLN A 65 -23.14 -6.87 -13.86
N ALA A 66 -22.37 -6.23 -12.97
CA ALA A 66 -21.66 -6.89 -11.88
C ALA A 66 -22.60 -7.67 -10.94
N SER A 67 -23.76 -7.09 -10.57
CA SER A 67 -24.74 -7.77 -9.73
C SER A 67 -25.24 -9.09 -10.36
N GLY A 68 -25.51 -9.09 -11.67
CA GLY A 68 -25.96 -10.30 -12.37
C GLY A 68 -24.88 -11.39 -12.44
N LEU A 69 -23.60 -11.01 -12.50
CA LEU A 69 -22.48 -11.94 -12.45
C LEU A 69 -22.23 -12.47 -11.03
N ILE A 70 -22.39 -11.63 -10.00
CA ILE A 70 -22.30 -12.04 -8.59
C ILE A 70 -23.40 -13.06 -8.23
N ASP A 71 -24.61 -12.91 -8.78
CA ASP A 71 -25.67 -13.91 -8.58
C ASP A 71 -25.34 -15.26 -9.22
N ARG A 72 -24.70 -15.28 -10.39
CA ARG A 72 -24.22 -16.52 -11.02
C ARG A 72 -23.07 -17.13 -10.23
N LEU A 73 -22.11 -16.32 -9.83
CA LEU A 73 -20.99 -16.72 -8.98
C LEU A 73 -21.48 -17.36 -7.69
N ALA A 74 -22.47 -16.75 -7.03
CA ALA A 74 -23.09 -17.28 -5.82
C ALA A 74 -23.81 -18.62 -6.09
N ALA A 75 -24.47 -18.78 -7.23
CA ALA A 75 -25.14 -20.03 -7.58
C ALA A 75 -24.13 -21.19 -7.79
N ASP A 76 -23.05 -20.95 -8.53
CA ASP A 76 -22.03 -21.96 -8.80
C ASP A 76 -21.24 -22.33 -7.54
N THR A 77 -20.81 -21.33 -6.76
CA THR A 77 -20.08 -21.57 -5.51
C THR A 77 -20.95 -22.28 -4.46
N SER A 78 -22.24 -21.94 -4.38
CA SER A 78 -23.19 -22.66 -3.52
C SER A 78 -23.39 -24.11 -3.94
N ALA A 79 -23.45 -24.39 -5.25
CA ALA A 79 -23.52 -25.75 -5.78
C ALA A 79 -22.24 -26.55 -5.44
N ALA A 80 -21.07 -25.95 -5.64
CA ALA A 80 -19.79 -26.56 -5.28
C ALA A 80 -19.71 -26.87 -3.77
N ARG A 81 -20.15 -25.95 -2.91
CA ARG A 81 -20.22 -26.16 -1.46
C ARG A 81 -21.18 -27.30 -1.09
N ALA A 82 -22.34 -27.38 -1.72
CA ALA A 82 -23.32 -28.44 -1.47
C ALA A 82 -22.83 -29.84 -1.91
N LEU A 83 -21.98 -29.88 -2.94
CA LEU A 83 -21.35 -31.12 -3.43
C LEU A 83 -20.22 -31.61 -2.52
N THR A 84 -19.63 -30.72 -1.72
CA THR A 84 -18.42 -30.97 -0.90
C THR A 84 -18.69 -30.93 0.61
N SER A 85 -19.95 -30.88 1.05
CA SER A 85 -20.33 -30.77 2.47
C SER A 85 -21.13 -31.94 3.01
N ASP A 86 -21.28 -33.03 2.25
CA ASP A 86 -22.05 -34.19 2.69
C ASP A 86 -21.26 -35.12 3.63
N PRO A 87 -21.96 -35.96 4.45
CA PRO A 87 -21.29 -36.82 5.42
C PRO A 87 -20.27 -37.81 4.82
N VAL A 88 -20.45 -38.27 3.58
CA VAL A 88 -19.50 -39.16 2.91
C VAL A 88 -18.22 -38.38 2.58
N TRP A 89 -18.36 -37.15 2.09
CA TRP A 89 -17.24 -36.25 1.83
C TRP A 89 -16.45 -35.94 3.11
N ALA A 90 -17.15 -35.57 4.20
CA ALA A 90 -16.53 -35.27 5.49
C ALA A 90 -15.77 -36.45 6.11
N VAL A 91 -16.18 -37.69 5.82
CA VAL A 91 -15.42 -38.89 6.21
C VAL A 91 -14.19 -39.06 5.31
N ALA A 92 -14.31 -38.80 4.02
CA ALA A 92 -13.21 -38.92 3.07
C ALA A 92 -12.09 -37.90 3.32
N GLU A 93 -12.42 -36.70 3.79
CA GLU A 93 -11.44 -35.67 4.23
C GLU A 93 -10.48 -36.15 5.32
N ARG A 94 -10.87 -37.16 6.11
CA ARG A 94 -10.03 -37.71 7.20
C ARG A 94 -9.07 -38.78 6.74
N MET A 95 -9.13 -39.17 5.47
CA MET A 95 -8.29 -40.23 4.92
C MET A 95 -6.86 -39.72 4.69
N PRO A 96 -5.82 -40.51 5.00
CA PRO A 96 -4.45 -40.15 4.64
C PRO A 96 -4.30 -39.91 3.13
N TRP A 97 -3.41 -38.98 2.74
CA TRP A 97 -3.05 -38.61 1.37
C TRP A 97 -4.14 -37.91 0.54
N ILE A 98 -5.35 -38.46 0.49
CA ILE A 98 -6.47 -37.92 -0.28
C ILE A 98 -7.24 -36.87 0.52
N GLY A 99 -7.32 -37.04 1.85
CA GLY A 99 -8.05 -36.16 2.74
C GLY A 99 -7.67 -34.67 2.62
N PRO A 100 -6.36 -34.32 2.64
CA PRO A 100 -5.93 -32.93 2.43
C PRO A 100 -6.40 -32.32 1.10
N GLN A 101 -6.44 -33.12 0.02
CA GLN A 101 -6.92 -32.63 -1.29
C GLN A 101 -8.43 -32.32 -1.24
N LEU A 102 -9.22 -33.22 -0.65
CA LEU A 102 -10.66 -33.04 -0.53
C LEU A 102 -11.00 -31.88 0.41
N HIS A 103 -10.23 -31.74 1.49
CA HIS A 103 -10.37 -30.64 2.44
C HIS A 103 -10.06 -29.29 1.79
N ALA A 104 -9.00 -29.21 0.97
CA ALA A 104 -8.69 -28.00 0.21
C ALA A 104 -9.85 -27.61 -0.72
N VAL A 105 -10.41 -28.57 -1.47
CA VAL A 105 -11.56 -28.32 -2.36
C VAL A 105 -12.79 -27.85 -1.59
N SER A 106 -13.13 -28.49 -0.46
CA SER A 106 -14.26 -28.06 0.38
C SER A 106 -14.05 -26.68 0.99
N THR A 107 -12.81 -26.36 1.39
CA THR A 107 -12.46 -25.05 1.98
C THR A 107 -12.54 -23.94 0.94
N VAL A 108 -12.01 -24.16 -0.27
CA VAL A 108 -12.13 -23.23 -1.39
C VAL A 108 -13.60 -23.02 -1.78
N ALA A 109 -14.40 -24.09 -1.87
CA ALA A 109 -15.82 -23.99 -2.19
C ALA A 109 -16.61 -23.21 -1.12
N ALA A 110 -16.33 -23.47 0.17
CA ALA A 110 -16.96 -22.73 1.26
C ALA A 110 -16.53 -21.27 1.30
N ALA A 111 -15.24 -20.97 1.08
CA ALA A 111 -14.71 -19.62 1.02
C ALA A 111 -15.34 -18.83 -0.14
N ALA A 112 -15.38 -19.40 -1.34
CA ALA A 112 -15.96 -18.76 -2.52
C ALA A 112 -17.47 -18.51 -2.35
N ASP A 113 -18.23 -19.45 -1.76
CA ASP A 113 -19.66 -19.30 -1.49
C ASP A 113 -19.94 -18.22 -0.43
N ASN A 114 -19.14 -18.17 0.64
CA ASN A 114 -19.25 -17.11 1.63
C ASN A 114 -18.97 -15.73 1.02
N VAL A 115 -17.95 -15.61 0.17
CA VAL A 115 -17.63 -14.36 -0.54
C VAL A 115 -18.76 -13.96 -1.48
N ALA A 116 -19.17 -14.85 -2.38
CA ALA A 116 -20.16 -14.52 -3.39
C ALA A 116 -21.56 -14.30 -2.78
N GLY A 117 -22.01 -15.21 -1.93
CA GLY A 117 -23.36 -15.22 -1.38
C GLY A 117 -23.57 -14.32 -0.18
N SER A 118 -22.59 -14.25 0.74
CA SER A 118 -22.76 -13.53 2.02
C SER A 118 -22.05 -12.17 2.04
N ALA A 119 -20.89 -12.05 1.40
CA ALA A 119 -20.09 -10.83 1.44
C ALA A 119 -20.46 -9.85 0.30
N LEU A 120 -20.42 -10.31 -0.96
CA LEU A 120 -20.56 -9.44 -2.14
C LEU A 120 -22.00 -9.20 -2.57
N LYS A 121 -22.90 -10.17 -2.39
CA LYS A 121 -24.30 -10.03 -2.83
C LYS A 121 -25.07 -8.88 -2.16
N PRO A 122 -25.01 -8.67 -0.83
CA PRO A 122 -25.64 -7.51 -0.20
C PRO A 122 -25.04 -6.19 -0.72
N LEU A 123 -23.72 -6.14 -0.87
CA LEU A 123 -23.01 -4.98 -1.40
C LEU A 123 -23.44 -4.67 -2.84
N ALA A 124 -23.54 -5.68 -3.70
CA ALA A 124 -23.98 -5.53 -5.08
C ALA A 124 -25.44 -5.04 -5.17
N GLY A 125 -26.30 -5.51 -4.25
CA GLY A 125 -27.70 -5.06 -4.18
C GLY A 125 -27.83 -3.57 -3.89
N VAL A 126 -27.00 -3.02 -3.00
CA VAL A 126 -26.94 -1.58 -2.72
C VAL A 126 -26.21 -0.83 -3.83
N ALA A 127 -25.08 -1.35 -4.32
CA ALA A 127 -24.32 -0.72 -5.39
C ALA A 127 -25.13 -0.60 -6.70
N ALA A 128 -26.05 -1.53 -6.98
CA ALA A 128 -26.92 -1.48 -8.16
C ALA A 128 -27.87 -0.27 -8.17
N SER A 129 -28.13 0.38 -7.03
CA SER A 129 -28.89 1.64 -6.98
C SER A 129 -28.04 2.89 -7.23
N PHE A 130 -26.72 2.76 -7.32
CA PHE A 130 -25.78 3.87 -7.52
C PHE A 130 -25.02 3.72 -8.84
N SER A 131 -24.74 4.85 -9.50
CA SER A 131 -23.80 4.88 -10.62
C SER A 131 -22.40 5.20 -10.11
N ILE A 132 -21.36 4.66 -10.75
CA ILE A 132 -19.99 5.10 -10.49
C ILE A 132 -19.77 6.58 -10.82
N ASP A 133 -20.65 7.18 -11.63
CA ASP A 133 -20.65 8.62 -11.88
C ASP A 133 -21.09 9.44 -10.65
N SER A 134 -21.78 8.84 -9.67
CA SER A 134 -22.16 9.52 -8.42
C SER A 134 -20.96 9.88 -7.54
N PHE A 135 -19.80 9.22 -7.74
CA PHE A 135 -18.54 9.58 -7.08
C PHE A 135 -17.92 10.87 -7.66
N ARG A 136 -18.41 11.38 -8.79
CA ARG A 136 -17.89 12.60 -9.41
C ARG A 136 -18.48 13.82 -8.72
N PRO A 137 -17.66 14.81 -8.34
CA PRO A 137 -18.18 16.09 -7.90
C PRO A 137 -19.09 16.70 -8.99
N THR A 138 -20.30 17.11 -8.63
CA THR A 138 -21.18 17.86 -9.53
C THR A 138 -21.35 19.27 -8.98
N GLY A 139 -20.75 20.25 -9.67
CA GLY A 139 -20.72 21.64 -9.19
C GLY A 139 -20.03 21.80 -7.83
N GLY A 140 -18.94 21.05 -7.61
CA GLY A 140 -18.18 21.04 -6.35
C GLY A 140 -18.76 20.17 -5.25
N LYS A 141 -19.89 19.49 -5.47
CA LYS A 141 -20.53 18.64 -4.45
C LYS A 141 -20.43 17.15 -4.76
N ILE A 142 -20.00 16.37 -3.77
CA ILE A 142 -20.10 14.91 -3.74
C ILE A 142 -21.30 14.53 -2.86
N ASP A 143 -22.09 13.54 -3.27
CA ASP A 143 -23.18 13.02 -2.44
C ASP A 143 -22.60 12.17 -1.30
N THR A 144 -22.79 12.59 -0.05
CA THR A 144 -22.30 11.85 1.12
C THR A 144 -23.23 10.71 1.53
N ALA A 145 -24.51 10.74 1.12
CA ALA A 145 -25.50 9.75 1.54
C ALA A 145 -25.17 8.36 0.97
N MET A 146 -24.67 8.29 -0.25
CA MET A 146 -24.27 7.01 -0.86
C MET A 146 -23.21 6.27 -0.04
N PHE A 147 -22.23 6.98 0.52
CA PHE A 147 -21.17 6.39 1.34
C PHE A 147 -21.72 5.84 2.66
N ALA A 148 -22.64 6.58 3.28
CA ALA A 148 -23.33 6.12 4.48
C ALA A 148 -24.19 4.88 4.22
N GLU A 149 -24.87 4.79 3.06
CA GLU A 149 -25.69 3.64 2.69
C GLU A 149 -24.87 2.37 2.39
N ILE A 150 -23.67 2.52 1.81
CA ILE A 150 -22.79 1.38 1.49
C ILE A 150 -21.87 0.99 2.65
N ALA A 151 -21.72 1.81 3.71
CA ALA A 151 -20.74 1.58 4.77
C ALA A 151 -20.87 0.20 5.44
N GLU A 152 -22.08 -0.18 5.88
CA GLU A 152 -22.30 -1.47 6.52
C GLU A 152 -22.18 -2.66 5.54
N PRO A 153 -22.79 -2.64 4.34
CA PRO A 153 -22.54 -3.65 3.33
C PRO A 153 -21.06 -3.82 2.94
N ALA A 154 -20.31 -2.71 2.83
CA ALA A 154 -18.90 -2.74 2.51
C ALA A 154 -18.07 -3.35 3.65
N ARG A 155 -18.38 -3.02 4.91
CA ARG A 155 -17.75 -3.61 6.10
C ARG A 155 -18.00 -5.11 6.18
N LEU A 156 -19.25 -5.56 6.01
CA LEU A 156 -19.59 -6.99 5.97
C LEU A 156 -18.91 -7.71 4.79
N GLY A 157 -18.80 -7.02 3.65
CA GLY A 157 -18.05 -7.48 2.47
C GLY A 157 -16.58 -7.73 2.80
N ALA A 158 -15.91 -6.74 3.39
CA ALA A 158 -14.51 -6.81 3.79
C ALA A 158 -14.26 -7.92 4.81
N ASP A 159 -15.07 -8.01 5.87
CA ASP A 159 -14.97 -9.06 6.89
C ASP A 159 -15.10 -10.46 6.27
N GLY A 160 -16.08 -10.63 5.38
CA GLY A 160 -16.35 -11.91 4.71
C GLY A 160 -15.21 -12.36 3.79
N VAL A 161 -14.65 -11.42 3.02
CA VAL A 161 -13.52 -11.71 2.11
C VAL A 161 -12.23 -11.95 2.89
N ALA A 162 -11.95 -11.18 3.95
CA ALA A 162 -10.80 -11.39 4.83
C ALA A 162 -10.86 -12.78 5.51
N ALA A 163 -12.03 -13.18 6.01
CA ALA A 163 -12.22 -14.50 6.60
C ALA A 163 -12.02 -15.64 5.58
N ALA A 164 -12.46 -15.43 4.33
CA ALA A 164 -12.25 -16.38 3.24
C ALA A 164 -10.76 -16.50 2.87
N SER A 165 -10.06 -15.37 2.73
CA SER A 165 -8.61 -15.33 2.48
C SER A 165 -7.85 -16.08 3.57
N ALA A 166 -8.09 -15.75 4.84
CA ALA A 166 -7.45 -16.42 5.98
C ALA A 166 -7.73 -17.93 6.03
N SER A 167 -8.93 -18.37 5.64
CA SER A 167 -9.30 -19.79 5.60
C SER A 167 -8.53 -20.56 4.53
N VAL A 168 -8.31 -19.95 3.35
CA VAL A 168 -7.57 -20.57 2.24
C VAL A 168 -6.06 -20.55 2.53
N SER A 169 -5.52 -19.45 3.05
CA SER A 169 -4.10 -19.35 3.41
C SER A 169 -3.68 -20.26 4.58
N ALA A 170 -4.64 -20.72 5.40
CA ALA A 170 -4.38 -21.68 6.47
C ALA A 170 -4.21 -23.14 5.97
N LEU A 171 -4.43 -23.42 4.68
CA LEU A 171 -4.23 -24.75 4.11
C LEU A 171 -2.75 -25.09 4.03
N ASP A 172 -2.38 -26.28 4.47
CA ASP A 172 -1.00 -26.79 4.38
C ASP A 172 -0.69 -27.22 2.93
N GLY A 173 -0.01 -26.32 2.21
CA GLY A 173 0.38 -26.53 0.81
C GLY A 173 1.26 -27.76 0.60
N ASP A 174 2.07 -28.18 1.59
CA ASP A 174 2.97 -29.32 1.46
C ASP A 174 2.23 -30.65 1.36
N LEU A 175 1.03 -30.72 1.94
CA LEU A 175 0.16 -31.87 1.84
C LEU A 175 -0.59 -31.92 0.51
N LEU A 176 -0.58 -30.85 -0.29
CA LEU A 176 -1.30 -30.75 -1.55
C LEU A 176 -0.48 -31.25 -2.74
N LEU A 177 -1.16 -31.97 -3.63
CA LEU A 177 -0.62 -32.33 -4.94
C LEU A 177 -0.45 -31.07 -5.79
N GLY A 178 0.60 -31.02 -6.61
CA GLY A 178 0.95 -29.83 -7.42
C GLY A 178 -0.24 -29.10 -8.06
N PRO A 179 -1.12 -29.78 -8.82
CA PRO A 179 -2.27 -29.14 -9.44
C PRO A 179 -3.29 -28.54 -8.46
N VAL A 180 -3.46 -29.15 -7.28
CA VAL A 180 -4.37 -28.65 -6.24
C VAL A 180 -3.72 -27.48 -5.52
N ARG A 181 -2.41 -27.57 -5.24
CA ARG A 181 -1.62 -26.50 -4.62
C ARG A 181 -1.64 -25.22 -5.46
N GLU A 182 -1.39 -25.34 -6.76
CA GLU A 182 -1.42 -24.22 -7.71
C GLU A 182 -2.81 -23.55 -7.72
N ALA A 183 -3.89 -24.35 -7.83
CA ALA A 183 -5.24 -23.81 -7.79
C ALA A 183 -5.62 -23.14 -6.46
N VAL A 184 -5.13 -23.66 -5.33
CA VAL A 184 -5.31 -23.04 -4.01
C VAL A 184 -4.55 -21.71 -3.93
N SER A 185 -3.33 -21.66 -4.46
CA SER A 185 -2.52 -20.43 -4.54
C SER A 185 -3.22 -19.35 -5.38
N ASP A 186 -3.71 -19.70 -6.57
CA ASP A 186 -4.43 -18.76 -7.45
C ASP A 186 -5.67 -18.17 -6.75
N VAL A 187 -6.40 -18.99 -6.00
CA VAL A 187 -7.57 -18.55 -5.23
C VAL A 187 -7.14 -17.67 -4.05
N ALA A 188 -6.05 -18.02 -3.36
CA ALA A 188 -5.51 -17.22 -2.26
C ALA A 188 -5.14 -15.80 -2.74
N ASP A 189 -4.42 -15.69 -3.86
CA ASP A 189 -4.03 -14.42 -4.47
C ASP A 189 -5.24 -13.57 -4.88
N MET A 190 -6.26 -14.21 -5.46
CA MET A 190 -7.50 -13.54 -5.85
C MET A 190 -8.29 -13.04 -4.62
N LEU A 191 -8.34 -13.84 -3.54
CA LEU A 191 -8.99 -13.46 -2.29
C LEU A 191 -8.22 -12.35 -1.57
N GLU A 192 -6.89 -12.37 -1.57
CA GLU A 192 -6.07 -11.30 -1.00
C GLU A 192 -6.28 -9.98 -1.73
N THR A 193 -6.27 -10.02 -3.08
CA THR A 193 -6.57 -8.84 -3.91
C THR A 193 -7.98 -8.30 -3.62
N SER A 194 -8.95 -9.20 -3.49
CA SER A 194 -10.34 -8.83 -3.15
C SER A 194 -10.47 -8.27 -1.73
N ALA A 195 -9.71 -8.80 -0.77
CA ALA A 195 -9.68 -8.33 0.61
C ALA A 195 -9.17 -6.89 0.67
N LYS A 196 -8.07 -6.59 -0.02
CA LYS A 196 -7.53 -5.22 -0.13
C LYS A 196 -8.55 -4.24 -0.72
N ALA A 197 -9.20 -4.62 -1.82
CA ALA A 197 -10.19 -3.75 -2.48
C ALA A 197 -11.45 -3.52 -1.62
N THR A 198 -11.97 -4.56 -0.96
CA THR A 198 -13.16 -4.45 -0.11
C THR A 198 -12.89 -3.71 1.20
N ASP A 199 -11.72 -3.92 1.81
CA ASP A 199 -11.26 -3.15 2.97
C ASP A 199 -11.11 -1.66 2.62
N ALA A 200 -10.48 -1.33 1.49
CA ALA A 200 -10.37 0.05 1.01
C ALA A 200 -11.75 0.71 0.81
N LEU A 201 -12.72 -0.02 0.23
CA LEU A 201 -14.10 0.47 0.09
C LEU A 201 -14.77 0.68 1.45
N ALA A 202 -14.64 -0.27 2.38
CA ALA A 202 -15.21 -0.16 3.72
C ALA A 202 -14.66 1.06 4.47
N ARG A 203 -13.34 1.27 4.43
CA ARG A 203 -12.68 2.43 5.05
C ARG A 203 -13.10 3.75 4.40
N ALA A 204 -13.12 3.81 3.07
CA ALA A 204 -13.57 5.00 2.35
C ALA A 204 -15.02 5.34 2.68
N SER A 205 -15.90 4.33 2.76
CA SER A 205 -17.31 4.52 3.10
C SER A 205 -17.53 5.01 4.54
N ALA A 206 -16.66 4.59 5.46
CA ALA A 206 -16.67 5.07 6.84
C ALA A 206 -16.09 6.49 6.97
N LEU A 207 -15.02 6.80 6.23
CA LEU A 207 -14.25 8.03 6.40
C LEU A 207 -14.81 9.22 5.60
N LEU A 208 -15.21 9.00 4.35
CA LEU A 208 -15.59 10.08 3.43
C LEU A 208 -16.80 10.90 3.89
N PRO A 209 -17.87 10.36 4.51
CA PRO A 209 -18.96 11.19 5.02
C PRO A 209 -18.48 12.26 6.02
N SER A 210 -17.69 11.87 7.03
CA SER A 210 -17.11 12.78 8.01
C SER A 210 -16.20 13.80 7.31
N MET A 211 -15.33 13.33 6.42
CA MET A 211 -14.39 14.19 5.71
C MET A 211 -15.02 15.19 4.75
N LEU A 212 -16.17 14.84 4.17
CA LEU A 212 -16.93 15.71 3.29
C LEU A 212 -17.91 16.61 4.05
N GLY A 213 -17.86 16.59 5.38
CA GLY A 213 -18.63 17.46 6.24
C GLY A 213 -20.10 17.07 6.39
N ALA A 214 -20.42 15.77 6.38
CA ALA A 214 -21.78 15.28 6.61
C ALA A 214 -22.31 15.64 8.01
N ASP A 215 -21.43 15.65 9.02
CA ASP A 215 -21.76 15.96 10.43
C ASP A 215 -21.40 17.39 10.84
N GLY A 216 -20.91 18.21 9.90
CA GLY A 216 -20.47 19.58 10.14
C GLY A 216 -19.29 19.95 9.24
N ALA A 217 -19.11 21.24 9.00
CA ALA A 217 -18.06 21.72 8.11
C ALA A 217 -16.66 21.38 8.63
N ARG A 218 -15.73 21.08 7.71
CA ARG A 218 -14.33 20.74 7.99
C ARG A 218 -13.37 21.54 7.12
N ASP A 219 -12.21 21.87 7.67
CA ASP A 219 -11.12 22.50 6.92
C ASP A 219 -9.88 21.58 6.89
N TYR A 220 -9.35 21.30 5.70
CA TYR A 220 -8.16 20.49 5.51
C TYR A 220 -7.02 21.31 4.94
N LEU A 221 -5.85 21.28 5.59
CA LEU A 221 -4.62 21.85 5.04
C LEU A 221 -3.97 20.84 4.09
N VAL A 222 -3.97 21.14 2.79
CA VAL A 222 -3.20 20.39 1.81
C VAL A 222 -1.81 21.02 1.72
N VAL A 223 -0.77 20.26 2.02
CA VAL A 223 0.63 20.65 1.85
C VAL A 223 1.18 20.04 0.55
N PHE A 224 1.69 20.89 -0.33
CA PHE A 224 2.26 20.48 -1.60
C PHE A 224 3.76 20.29 -1.46
N GLN A 225 4.19 19.06 -1.68
CA GLN A 225 5.59 18.67 -1.55
C GLN A 225 6.39 19.00 -2.81
N ASN A 226 7.70 19.19 -2.65
CA ASN A 226 8.63 19.36 -3.74
C ASN A 226 9.71 18.28 -3.69
N ASN A 227 9.59 17.23 -4.51
CA ASN A 227 10.54 16.10 -4.51
C ASN A 227 11.93 16.47 -5.06
N ALA A 228 12.16 17.69 -5.54
CA ALA A 228 13.50 18.14 -5.94
C ALA A 228 14.35 18.62 -4.75
N GLU A 229 13.75 18.78 -3.57
CA GLU A 229 14.45 19.02 -2.31
C GLU A 229 13.92 18.03 -1.27
N TRP A 230 14.62 16.92 -1.11
CA TRP A 230 14.11 15.75 -0.41
C TRP A 230 13.85 16.02 1.05
N ARG A 231 12.74 15.44 1.50
CA ARG A 231 12.42 15.19 2.90
C ARG A 231 11.94 13.76 2.98
N SER A 232 12.02 13.15 4.15
CA SER A 232 11.83 11.71 4.35
C SER A 232 10.50 11.23 3.76
N LEU A 233 9.45 12.05 3.83
CA LEU A 233 8.12 11.77 3.30
C LEU A 233 7.86 12.26 1.87
N GLY A 234 8.90 12.62 1.11
CA GLY A 234 8.84 12.97 -0.31
C GLY A 234 9.61 14.25 -0.65
N GLY A 235 9.30 15.36 0.04
CA GLY A 235 9.92 16.65 -0.25
C GLY A 235 9.54 17.75 0.73
N ILE A 236 10.16 18.92 0.58
CA ILE A 236 9.78 20.11 1.36
C ILE A 236 8.34 20.52 1.09
N VAL A 237 7.70 21.12 2.08
CA VAL A 237 6.42 21.83 1.88
C VAL A 237 6.72 23.20 1.27
N GLY A 238 6.43 23.36 -0.02
CA GLY A 238 6.66 24.63 -0.74
C GLY A 238 5.41 25.51 -0.80
N ALA A 239 4.24 24.90 -0.97
CA ALA A 239 2.95 25.57 -1.07
C ALA A 239 1.88 24.85 -0.25
N MET A 240 0.80 25.56 0.06
CA MET A 240 -0.32 25.07 0.86
C MET A 240 -1.65 25.57 0.30
N ALA A 241 -2.71 24.81 0.53
CA ALA A 241 -4.10 25.24 0.31
C ALA A 241 -5.01 24.75 1.44
N VAL A 242 -6.08 25.46 1.71
CA VAL A 242 -7.16 25.00 2.60
C VAL A 242 -8.34 24.56 1.76
N ILE A 243 -8.74 23.31 1.92
CA ILE A 243 -9.94 22.73 1.33
C ILE A 243 -11.01 22.66 2.40
N HIS A 244 -12.07 23.42 2.20
CA HIS A 244 -13.25 23.45 3.04
C HIS A 244 -14.28 22.45 2.51
N THR A 245 -14.85 21.63 3.39
CA THR A 245 -15.94 20.71 3.09
C THR A 245 -17.16 20.98 3.96
N ASP A 246 -18.36 21.01 3.36
CA ASP A 246 -19.63 21.18 4.09
C ASP A 246 -20.77 20.46 3.35
N ALA A 247 -21.35 19.46 4.01
CA ALA A 247 -22.44 18.63 3.48
C ALA A 247 -22.19 18.13 2.04
N GLY A 248 -20.96 17.69 1.76
CA GLY A 248 -20.51 17.20 0.46
C GLY A 248 -19.91 18.26 -0.47
N THR A 249 -20.12 19.55 -0.19
CA THR A 249 -19.59 20.65 -1.01
C THR A 249 -18.14 20.88 -0.66
N MET A 250 -17.27 20.94 -1.67
CA MET A 250 -15.84 21.22 -1.52
C MET A 250 -15.50 22.58 -2.14
N SER A 251 -14.67 23.36 -1.46
CA SER A 251 -14.14 24.62 -1.99
C SER A 251 -12.73 24.86 -1.48
N MET A 252 -11.89 25.51 -2.30
CA MET A 252 -10.58 25.97 -1.85
C MET A 252 -10.73 27.39 -1.28
N THR A 253 -10.50 27.54 0.02
CA THR A 253 -10.80 28.79 0.75
C THR A 253 -9.56 29.65 1.02
N ALA A 254 -8.37 29.05 1.00
CA ALA A 254 -7.11 29.76 1.15
C ALA A 254 -5.97 29.06 0.42
N GLN A 255 -4.92 29.82 0.11
CA GLN A 255 -3.64 29.34 -0.38
C GLN A 255 -2.51 30.06 0.37
N GLY A 256 -1.34 29.43 0.45
CA GLY A 256 -0.14 30.01 1.06
C GLY A 256 1.14 29.40 0.50
N SER A 257 2.25 30.08 0.71
CA SER A 257 3.60 29.64 0.39
C SER A 257 4.41 29.45 1.66
N SER A 258 5.42 28.58 1.61
CA SER A 258 6.41 28.47 2.69
C SER A 258 7.10 29.80 3.00
N GLY A 259 7.21 30.69 2.01
CA GLY A 259 7.78 32.03 2.15
C GLY A 259 6.96 32.98 3.03
N ASP A 260 5.68 32.67 3.28
CA ASP A 260 4.82 33.45 4.19
C ASP A 260 5.18 33.19 5.66
N PHE A 261 5.87 32.09 5.96
CA PHE A 261 6.22 31.68 7.30
C PHE A 261 7.63 32.10 7.66
N ARG A 262 7.78 32.70 8.85
CA ARG A 262 9.10 32.89 9.46
C ARG A 262 9.59 31.60 10.12
N LYS A 263 10.91 31.49 10.28
CA LYS A 263 11.49 30.53 11.25
C LYS A 263 10.98 30.83 12.65
N TYR A 264 10.58 29.79 13.37
CA TYR A 264 10.28 29.87 14.79
C TYR A 264 11.57 29.72 15.64
N ASP A 265 11.75 30.60 16.63
CA ASP A 265 12.92 30.56 17.52
C ASP A 265 12.96 29.28 18.36
N GLU A 266 11.80 28.85 18.86
CA GLU A 266 11.60 27.57 19.54
C GLU A 266 10.64 26.66 18.77
N PRO A 267 10.75 25.33 18.93
CA PRO A 267 9.81 24.38 18.35
C PRO A 267 8.35 24.75 18.61
N VAL A 268 7.51 24.72 17.58
CA VAL A 268 6.07 25.01 17.74
C VAL A 268 5.36 23.94 18.57
N VAL A 269 5.81 22.68 18.45
CA VAL A 269 5.43 21.54 19.28
C VAL A 269 6.70 20.94 19.86
N THR A 270 6.63 20.41 21.08
CA THR A 270 7.77 19.71 21.69
C THR A 270 7.98 18.37 20.98
N LEU A 271 9.13 18.21 20.33
CA LEU A 271 9.51 16.94 19.72
C LEU A 271 10.02 15.96 20.78
N ASP A 272 9.78 14.66 20.56
CA ASP A 272 10.37 13.61 21.38
C ASP A 272 11.91 13.75 21.39
N PRO A 273 12.59 13.50 22.53
CA PRO A 273 14.05 13.50 22.59
C PRO A 273 14.74 12.58 21.56
N GLU A 274 14.12 11.45 21.21
CA GLU A 274 14.58 10.54 20.16
C GLU A 274 14.59 11.23 18.79
N ILE A 275 13.47 11.85 18.42
CA ILE A 275 13.34 12.62 17.18
C ILE A 275 14.32 13.78 17.17
N THR A 276 14.41 14.53 18.28
CA THR A 276 15.31 15.68 18.41
C THR A 276 16.77 15.29 18.27
N ARG A 277 17.15 14.08 18.71
CA ARG A 277 18.52 13.55 18.54
C ARG A 277 18.85 13.27 17.08
N ILE A 278 17.88 12.82 16.30
CA ILE A 278 18.07 12.40 14.90
C ILE A 278 17.90 13.57 13.92
N PHE A 279 16.86 14.38 14.11
CA PHE A 279 16.42 15.43 13.16
C PHE A 279 16.62 16.87 13.68
N GLU A 280 17.20 17.01 14.89
CA GLU A 280 17.28 18.30 15.60
C GLU A 280 15.88 18.91 15.84
N LYS A 281 15.82 20.23 16.03
CA LYS A 281 14.58 20.99 16.21
C LYS A 281 13.96 21.46 14.90
N ARG A 282 14.63 21.26 13.75
CA ARG A 282 14.28 21.86 12.46
C ARG A 282 12.86 21.51 11.97
N PRO A 283 12.36 20.27 12.11
CA PRO A 283 11.00 19.93 11.66
C PRO A 283 9.94 20.80 12.33
N ALA A 284 10.15 21.17 13.59
CA ALA A 284 9.22 21.97 14.38
C ALA A 284 9.52 23.48 14.36
N GLN A 285 10.48 23.95 13.55
CA GLN A 285 10.86 25.36 13.46
C GLN A 285 10.62 25.98 12.08
N TRP A 286 10.45 25.15 11.04
CA TRP A 286 10.29 25.59 9.66
C TRP A 286 9.14 24.83 9.00
N ILE A 287 8.20 25.54 8.40
CA ILE A 287 7.07 24.91 7.70
C ILE A 287 7.54 24.01 6.55
N GLN A 288 8.61 24.40 5.84
CA GLN A 288 9.18 23.60 4.76
C GLN A 288 9.73 22.24 5.23
N ASN A 289 9.95 22.05 6.52
CA ASN A 289 10.61 20.88 7.10
C ASN A 289 9.68 19.96 7.87
N VAL A 290 8.38 20.22 7.92
CA VAL A 290 7.44 19.38 8.69
C VAL A 290 7.39 17.92 8.21
N THR A 291 7.84 17.65 6.98
CA THR A 291 7.96 16.32 6.34
C THR A 291 9.33 15.66 6.54
N GLN A 292 10.23 16.23 7.35
CA GLN A 292 11.59 15.71 7.61
C GLN A 292 11.60 14.39 8.38
N VAL A 293 10.62 14.18 9.26
CA VAL A 293 10.51 12.96 10.06
C VAL A 293 9.66 11.96 9.28
N PRO A 294 10.06 10.69 9.12
CA PRO A 294 9.32 9.67 8.36
C PRO A 294 8.08 9.15 9.11
N ASP A 295 7.26 10.06 9.63
CA ASP A 295 6.01 9.76 10.30
C ASP A 295 5.06 10.93 10.11
N PHE A 296 4.04 10.71 9.27
CA PHE A 296 3.11 11.77 8.90
C PHE A 296 2.21 12.23 10.07
N SER A 297 2.09 11.44 11.16
CA SER A 297 1.40 11.91 12.36
C SER A 297 2.08 13.14 12.98
N ILE A 298 3.41 13.18 12.92
CA ILE A 298 4.20 14.34 13.38
C ILE A 298 4.05 15.48 12.38
N THR A 299 4.08 15.20 11.07
CA THR A 299 3.85 16.22 10.04
C THR A 299 2.49 16.91 10.21
N GLY A 300 1.42 16.14 10.42
CA GLY A 300 0.07 16.66 10.59
C GLY A 300 -0.05 17.61 11.78
N GLU A 301 0.47 17.22 12.95
CA GLU A 301 0.49 18.07 14.14
C GLU A 301 1.29 19.37 13.94
N LEU A 302 2.50 19.25 13.36
CA LEU A 302 3.38 20.40 13.14
C LEU A 302 2.79 21.38 12.12
N ALA A 303 2.32 20.88 10.97
CA ALA A 303 1.76 21.72 9.92
C ALA A 303 0.49 22.45 10.40
N ARG A 304 -0.39 21.74 11.12
CA ARG A 304 -1.59 22.33 11.74
C ARG A 304 -1.25 23.44 12.73
N GLU A 305 -0.29 23.21 13.62
CA GLU A 305 0.11 24.21 14.62
C GLU A 305 0.79 25.43 13.98
N MET A 306 1.68 25.21 13.00
CA MET A 306 2.31 26.32 12.28
C MET A 306 1.27 27.15 11.51
N TRP A 307 0.34 26.50 10.80
CA TRP A 307 -0.73 27.17 10.06
C TRP A 307 -1.62 28.00 11.00
N LYS A 308 -2.00 27.44 12.15
CA LYS A 308 -2.78 28.13 13.18
C LYS A 308 -2.08 29.37 13.72
N ARG A 309 -0.77 29.32 13.95
CA ARG A 309 0.00 30.47 14.45
C ARG A 309 0.12 31.59 13.42
N GLU A 310 0.26 31.24 12.15
CA GLU A 310 0.42 32.22 11.07
C GLU A 310 -0.92 32.88 10.70
N THR A 311 -1.99 32.08 10.60
CA THR A 311 -3.27 32.55 10.03
C THR A 311 -4.36 32.79 11.08
N GLY A 312 -4.23 32.21 12.27
CA GLY A 312 -5.29 32.14 13.28
C GLY A 312 -6.36 31.08 13.01
N VAL A 313 -6.26 30.32 11.92
CA VAL A 313 -7.22 29.28 11.53
C VAL A 313 -6.70 27.90 11.96
N GLU A 314 -7.55 27.14 12.64
CA GLU A 314 -7.26 25.77 13.05
C GLU A 314 -7.96 24.79 12.12
N VAL A 315 -7.19 23.97 11.42
CA VAL A 315 -7.71 22.95 10.48
C VAL A 315 -8.02 21.64 11.20
N ASP A 316 -8.93 20.85 10.62
CA ASP A 316 -9.38 19.54 11.09
C ASP A 316 -8.45 18.41 10.64
N GLY A 317 -7.66 18.61 9.59
CA GLY A 317 -6.72 17.61 9.10
C GLY A 317 -5.67 18.18 8.17
N VAL A 318 -4.67 17.35 7.85
CA VAL A 318 -3.57 17.68 6.95
C VAL A 318 -3.45 16.58 5.91
N LEU A 319 -3.32 16.97 4.64
CA LEU A 319 -3.03 16.06 3.52
C LEU A 319 -1.71 16.49 2.88
N ALA A 320 -0.91 15.53 2.40
CA ALA A 320 0.24 15.83 1.56
C ALA A 320 0.07 15.23 0.16
N LEU A 321 0.48 15.98 -0.85
CA LEU A 321 0.50 15.53 -2.24
C LEU A 321 1.72 16.08 -2.97
N ASP A 322 2.31 15.28 -3.85
CA ASP A 322 3.48 15.66 -4.65
C ASP A 322 3.16 15.76 -6.17
N PRO A 323 4.04 16.36 -6.99
CA PRO A 323 3.81 16.48 -8.44
C PRO A 323 3.73 15.16 -9.21
N VAL A 324 4.28 14.07 -8.67
CA VAL A 324 4.15 12.74 -9.29
C VAL A 324 2.73 12.21 -9.08
N ALA A 325 2.18 12.31 -7.87
CA ALA A 325 0.77 12.01 -7.61
C ALA A 325 -0.16 12.91 -8.44
N LEU A 326 0.17 14.20 -8.60
CA LEU A 326 -0.57 15.09 -9.50
C LEU A 326 -0.56 14.58 -10.95
N SER A 327 0.56 14.03 -11.44
CA SER A 327 0.62 13.44 -12.78
C SER A 327 -0.39 12.29 -12.97
N TYR A 328 -0.68 11.53 -11.91
CA TYR A 328 -1.68 10.47 -11.93
C TYR A 328 -3.09 11.04 -11.99
N LEU A 329 -3.38 12.08 -11.21
CA LEU A 329 -4.66 12.78 -11.26
C LEU A 329 -4.93 13.40 -12.64
N LEU A 330 -3.89 13.92 -13.30
CA LEU A 330 -3.99 14.49 -14.65
C LEU A 330 -4.32 13.45 -15.73
N LYS A 331 -4.05 12.15 -15.50
CA LYS A 331 -4.54 11.07 -16.36
C LYS A 331 -6.06 10.90 -16.26
N ALA A 332 -6.64 11.21 -15.10
CA ALA A 332 -8.08 11.12 -14.86
C ALA A 332 -8.83 12.37 -15.34
N THR A 333 -8.27 13.57 -15.15
CA THR A 333 -8.88 14.84 -15.57
C THR A 333 -8.64 15.18 -17.04
N GLY A 334 -7.56 14.65 -17.62
CA GLY A 334 -6.98 15.18 -18.85
C GLY A 334 -6.16 16.46 -18.60
N PRO A 335 -5.60 17.04 -19.68
CA PRO A 335 -4.78 18.25 -19.61
C PRO A 335 -5.52 19.44 -19.00
N VAL A 336 -4.81 20.24 -18.20
CA VAL A 336 -5.33 21.45 -17.54
C VAL A 336 -4.60 22.67 -18.08
N THR A 337 -5.34 23.63 -18.64
CA THR A 337 -4.77 24.89 -19.12
C THR A 337 -4.58 25.86 -17.96
N LEU A 338 -3.35 26.34 -17.77
CA LEU A 338 -3.01 27.31 -16.74
C LEU A 338 -3.32 28.74 -17.21
N PRO A 339 -3.51 29.70 -16.28
CA PRO A 339 -3.70 31.12 -16.63
C PRO A 339 -2.55 31.74 -17.44
N THR A 340 -1.34 31.18 -17.33
CA THR A 340 -0.16 31.57 -18.13
C THR A 340 -0.28 31.16 -19.60
N GLY A 341 -1.21 30.27 -19.94
CA GLY A 341 -1.35 29.64 -21.25
C GLY A 341 -0.61 28.31 -21.39
N ASP A 342 0.17 27.90 -20.38
CA ASP A 342 0.79 26.59 -20.33
C ASP A 342 -0.27 25.49 -20.23
N LEU A 343 0.01 24.33 -20.82
CA LEU A 343 -0.81 23.14 -20.70
C LEU A 343 -0.13 22.16 -19.74
N LEU A 344 -0.74 21.93 -18.58
CA LEU A 344 -0.28 20.97 -17.59
C LEU A 344 -0.86 19.58 -17.94
N THR A 345 0.00 18.59 -18.14
CA THR A 345 -0.35 17.22 -18.54
C THR A 345 0.27 16.21 -17.60
N SER A 346 -0.19 14.96 -17.66
CA SER A 346 0.44 13.84 -16.94
C SER A 346 1.92 13.67 -17.27
N ASP A 347 2.34 14.08 -18.47
CA ASP A 347 3.67 13.78 -18.98
C ASP A 347 4.66 14.90 -18.64
N ASN A 348 4.20 16.13 -18.43
CA ASN A 348 5.06 17.28 -18.15
C ASN A 348 4.97 17.79 -16.71
N ALA A 349 3.98 17.38 -15.91
CA ALA A 349 3.76 17.97 -14.59
C ALA A 349 4.97 17.89 -13.67
N VAL A 350 5.64 16.73 -13.64
CA VAL A 350 6.84 16.52 -12.81
C VAL A 350 7.98 17.46 -13.25
N GLN A 351 8.37 17.42 -14.52
CA GLN A 351 9.46 18.25 -15.05
C GLN A 351 9.14 19.75 -14.90
N LEU A 352 7.92 20.15 -15.26
CA LEU A 352 7.50 21.54 -15.23
C LEU A 352 7.56 22.10 -13.80
N LEU A 353 6.98 21.39 -12.84
CA LEU A 353 6.81 21.88 -11.48
C LEU A 353 8.05 21.69 -10.60
N LEU A 354 8.92 20.73 -10.92
CA LEU A 354 10.10 20.42 -10.11
C LEU A 354 11.42 20.91 -10.70
N ASN A 355 11.45 21.37 -11.96
CA ASN A 355 12.66 21.85 -12.61
C ASN A 355 12.45 23.12 -13.45
N ASP A 356 11.66 23.04 -14.54
CA ASP A 356 11.56 24.12 -15.53
C ASP A 356 11.12 25.47 -14.93
N VAL A 357 10.21 25.47 -13.94
CA VAL A 357 9.75 26.70 -13.28
C VAL A 357 10.92 27.50 -12.69
N TYR A 358 11.95 26.84 -12.18
CA TYR A 358 13.12 27.48 -11.59
C TYR A 358 14.10 28.03 -12.62
N GLU A 359 14.07 27.52 -13.84
CA GLU A 359 14.81 28.08 -14.98
C GLU A 359 14.08 29.28 -15.59
N ARG A 360 12.74 29.24 -15.62
CA ARG A 360 11.90 30.26 -16.25
C ARG A 360 11.74 31.52 -15.40
N TYR A 361 11.64 31.37 -14.08
CA TYR A 361 11.32 32.46 -13.17
C TYR A 361 12.43 32.66 -12.14
N GLU A 362 13.23 33.72 -12.32
CA GLU A 362 14.31 34.07 -11.39
C GLU A 362 13.81 34.48 -10.01
N LYS A 363 12.61 35.08 -9.93
CA LYS A 363 12.05 35.59 -8.67
C LYS A 363 11.18 34.53 -8.00
N PRO A 364 11.42 34.19 -6.72
CA PRO A 364 10.60 33.23 -5.98
C PRO A 364 9.10 33.59 -5.97
N ALA A 365 8.76 34.88 -5.88
CA ALA A 365 7.36 35.32 -5.89
C ALA A 365 6.62 34.97 -7.20
N ASP A 366 7.32 34.94 -8.34
CA ASP A 366 6.71 34.57 -9.63
C ASP A 366 6.53 33.04 -9.72
N GLN A 367 7.43 32.26 -9.11
CA GLN A 367 7.31 30.81 -8.97
C GLN A 367 6.09 30.45 -8.08
N ASP A 368 5.94 31.12 -6.94
CA ASP A 368 4.83 30.92 -6.02
C ASP A 368 3.49 31.24 -6.67
N ALA A 369 3.42 32.33 -7.45
CA ALA A 369 2.23 32.67 -8.22
C ALA A 369 1.88 31.60 -9.27
N PHE A 370 2.89 31.02 -9.93
CA PHE A 370 2.70 29.92 -10.87
C PHE A 370 2.13 28.67 -10.19
N PHE A 371 2.70 28.26 -9.06
CA PHE A 371 2.23 27.10 -8.30
C PHE A 371 0.80 27.29 -7.77
N ALA A 372 0.49 28.49 -7.24
CA ALA A 372 -0.86 28.82 -6.77
C ALA A 372 -1.89 28.72 -7.92
N ALA A 373 -1.55 29.25 -9.10
CA ALA A 373 -2.39 29.18 -10.28
C ALA A 373 -2.59 27.73 -10.79
N ALA A 374 -1.53 26.91 -10.75
CA ALA A 374 -1.60 25.50 -11.10
C ALA A 374 -2.51 24.71 -10.15
N ALA A 375 -2.34 24.91 -8.84
CA ALA A 375 -3.17 24.27 -7.82
C ALA A 375 -4.66 24.64 -7.98
N ALA A 376 -4.97 25.92 -8.20
CA ALA A 376 -6.33 26.38 -8.43
C ALA A 376 -6.96 25.76 -9.68
N ALA A 377 -6.24 25.77 -10.82
CA ALA A 377 -6.76 25.23 -12.08
C ALA A 377 -7.04 23.71 -12.00
N VAL A 378 -6.17 22.96 -11.33
CA VAL A 378 -6.36 21.52 -11.10
C VAL A 378 -7.56 21.28 -10.17
N PHE A 379 -7.64 22.02 -9.06
CA PHE A 379 -8.77 21.91 -8.14
C PHE A 379 -10.10 22.18 -8.83
N ASP A 380 -10.20 23.27 -9.61
CA ASP A 380 -11.42 23.62 -10.36
C ASP A 380 -11.79 22.52 -11.37
N THR A 381 -10.81 21.91 -12.04
CA THR A 381 -11.05 20.81 -12.98
C THR A 381 -11.60 19.57 -12.28
N LEU A 382 -11.11 19.26 -11.07
CA LEU A 382 -11.62 18.16 -10.26
C LEU A 382 -13.02 18.47 -9.70
N ALA A 383 -13.22 19.67 -9.15
CA ALA A 383 -14.48 20.11 -8.53
C ALA A 383 -15.64 20.21 -9.54
N THR A 384 -15.34 20.48 -10.82
CA THR A 384 -16.35 20.50 -11.89
C THR A 384 -16.78 19.11 -12.37
N GLY A 385 -16.16 18.02 -11.88
CA GLY A 385 -16.54 16.64 -12.20
C GLY A 385 -15.97 16.12 -13.52
N SER A 386 -15.00 16.83 -14.11
CA SER A 386 -14.44 16.49 -15.42
C SER A 386 -13.65 15.18 -15.41
N ALA A 387 -13.19 14.73 -14.24
CA ALA A 387 -12.39 13.51 -14.09
C ALA A 387 -13.18 12.23 -14.38
N ASN A 388 -12.56 11.26 -15.08
CA ASN A 388 -13.07 9.90 -15.16
C ASN A 388 -13.00 9.25 -13.76
N PRO A 389 -14.13 8.76 -13.19
CA PRO A 389 -14.17 8.30 -11.80
C PRO A 389 -13.31 7.06 -11.56
N THR A 390 -13.31 6.08 -12.48
CA THR A 390 -12.46 4.90 -12.38
C THR A 390 -10.98 5.29 -12.40
N ALA A 391 -10.57 6.14 -13.35
CA ALA A 391 -9.20 6.60 -13.44
C ALA A 391 -8.78 7.42 -12.21
N LEU A 392 -9.70 8.20 -11.62
CA LEU A 392 -9.44 8.99 -10.42
C LEU A 392 -9.20 8.09 -9.20
N VAL A 393 -10.06 7.08 -8.99
CA VAL A 393 -9.87 6.10 -7.90
C VAL A 393 -8.56 5.34 -8.09
N THR A 394 -8.23 4.91 -9.31
CA THR A 394 -6.94 4.28 -9.61
C THR A 394 -5.76 5.23 -9.33
N ALA A 395 -5.86 6.50 -9.70
CA ALA A 395 -4.81 7.49 -9.46
C ALA A 395 -4.58 7.75 -7.96
N LEU A 396 -5.66 7.88 -7.18
CA LEU A 396 -5.60 8.08 -5.73
C LEU A 396 -5.09 6.82 -5.01
N GLY A 397 -5.54 5.64 -5.42
CA GLY A 397 -5.06 4.36 -4.90
C GLY A 397 -3.56 4.21 -5.13
N ARG A 398 -3.10 4.44 -6.36
CA ARG A 398 -1.66 4.44 -6.69
C ARG A 398 -0.88 5.46 -5.88
N ALA A 399 -1.39 6.70 -5.74
CA ALA A 399 -0.72 7.73 -4.93
C ALA A 399 -0.63 7.34 -3.45
N GLY A 400 -1.66 6.70 -2.89
CA GLY A 400 -1.64 6.18 -1.53
C GLY A 400 -0.67 5.01 -1.35
N ASP A 401 -0.72 4.02 -2.23
CA ASP A 401 0.19 2.86 -2.23
C ASP A 401 1.65 3.30 -2.35
N GLU A 402 1.91 4.30 -3.20
CA GLU A 402 3.24 4.86 -3.37
C GLU A 402 3.64 5.85 -2.25
N ARG A 403 2.82 6.09 -1.22
CA ARG A 403 3.07 7.05 -0.13
C ARG A 403 3.27 8.49 -0.61
N ARG A 404 2.66 8.86 -1.75
CA ARG A 404 2.67 10.21 -2.34
C ARG A 404 1.39 11.00 -2.04
N LEU A 405 0.38 10.32 -1.50
CA LEU A 405 -0.79 10.91 -0.85
C LEU A 405 -0.80 10.46 0.60
N LEU A 406 -0.64 11.41 1.53
CA LEU A 406 -0.64 11.13 2.96
C LEU A 406 -1.73 11.94 3.65
N MET A 407 -2.23 11.44 4.78
CA MET A 407 -3.34 12.03 5.51
C MET A 407 -3.16 11.89 7.03
N TRP A 408 -3.55 12.94 7.73
CA TRP A 408 -3.67 12.99 9.18
C TRP A 408 -4.94 13.75 9.55
N SER A 409 -5.68 13.27 10.54
CA SER A 409 -6.89 13.90 11.08
C SER A 409 -6.71 14.25 12.56
N ALA A 410 -7.21 15.42 12.93
CA ALA A 410 -7.35 15.83 14.33
C ALA A 410 -8.56 15.15 15.00
N THR A 411 -9.47 14.56 14.23
CA THR A 411 -10.61 13.77 14.72
C THR A 411 -10.13 12.34 15.04
N PRO A 412 -10.16 11.88 16.30
CA PRO A 412 -9.63 10.57 16.68
C PRO A 412 -10.27 9.39 15.95
N GLU A 413 -11.57 9.45 15.67
CA GLU A 413 -12.31 8.41 14.97
C GLU A 413 -11.83 8.26 13.51
N ASP A 414 -11.66 9.39 12.81
CA ASP A 414 -11.12 9.41 11.44
C ASP A 414 -9.67 8.93 11.43
N GLN A 415 -8.85 9.41 12.38
CA GLN A 415 -7.44 9.05 12.47
C GLN A 415 -7.22 7.57 12.75
N ALA A 416 -8.11 6.92 13.52
CA ALA A 416 -8.05 5.48 13.76
C ALA A 416 -8.27 4.67 12.47
N VAL A 417 -9.13 5.14 11.55
CA VAL A 417 -9.32 4.49 10.26
C VAL A 417 -8.10 4.73 9.36
N ILE A 418 -7.57 5.96 9.34
CA ILE A 418 -6.41 6.34 8.53
C ILE A 418 -5.15 5.57 8.95
N ALA A 419 -4.92 5.40 10.27
CA ALA A 419 -3.74 4.76 10.85
C ALA A 419 -3.47 3.34 10.33
N GLU A 420 -4.51 2.65 9.88
CA GLU A 420 -4.46 1.29 9.34
C GLU A 420 -4.24 1.25 7.81
N THR A 421 -3.91 2.40 7.20
CA THR A 421 -3.73 2.53 5.75
C THR A 421 -2.35 3.09 5.41
N THR A 422 -1.94 2.93 4.15
CA THR A 422 -0.71 3.57 3.63
C THR A 422 -0.76 5.10 3.69
N LEU A 423 -1.96 5.70 3.71
CA LEU A 423 -2.17 7.15 3.82
C LEU A 423 -1.64 7.71 5.15
N ALA A 424 -1.55 6.90 6.22
CA ALA A 424 -1.03 7.36 7.50
C ALA A 424 0.45 7.73 7.47
N GLY A 425 1.21 7.29 6.46
CA GLY A 425 2.62 7.65 6.30
C GLY A 425 3.49 7.34 7.51
N GLY A 426 3.17 6.28 8.26
CA GLY A 426 3.89 5.87 9.46
C GLY A 426 5.21 5.15 9.16
N LEU A 427 5.99 4.94 10.22
CA LEU A 427 7.20 4.13 10.21
C LEU A 427 6.90 2.69 9.75
N PRO A 428 7.85 2.02 9.08
CA PRO A 428 7.70 0.61 8.73
C PRO A 428 7.58 -0.25 10.00
N VAL A 429 6.58 -1.14 10.02
CA VAL A 429 6.34 -2.08 11.13
C VAL A 429 6.73 -3.47 10.67
N THR A 430 7.56 -4.19 11.43
CA THR A 430 7.90 -5.59 11.13
C THR A 430 6.85 -6.52 11.72
N ASP A 431 6.47 -7.57 10.99
CA ASP A 431 5.56 -8.62 11.47
C ASP A 431 6.17 -10.02 11.26
N HIS A 432 5.38 -11.07 11.52
CA HIS A 432 5.84 -12.45 11.44
C HIS A 432 6.16 -12.91 10.01
N GLU A 433 5.62 -12.25 8.99
CA GLU A 433 5.75 -12.62 7.58
C GLU A 433 6.78 -11.75 6.86
N THR A 434 6.89 -10.47 7.25
CA THR A 434 7.73 -9.49 6.58
C THR A 434 8.59 -8.68 7.55
N ALA A 435 9.91 -8.72 7.34
CA ALA A 435 10.87 -7.79 7.93
C ALA A 435 10.89 -6.47 7.16
N ARG A 436 10.73 -5.31 7.84
CA ARG A 436 10.58 -4.02 7.16
C ARG A 436 11.65 -3.01 7.57
N PHE A 437 12.46 -2.58 6.60
CA PHE A 437 13.37 -1.44 6.69
C PHE A 437 12.67 -0.13 6.31
N GLY A 438 13.25 0.98 6.74
CA GLY A 438 12.96 2.31 6.18
C GLY A 438 14.23 2.95 5.64
N VAL A 439 14.18 3.49 4.43
CA VAL A 439 15.29 4.20 3.78
C VAL A 439 14.83 5.60 3.42
N PHE A 440 15.06 6.53 4.34
CA PHE A 440 14.55 7.88 4.21
C PHE A 440 15.66 8.88 3.94
N LEU A 441 15.41 9.83 3.05
CA LEU A 441 16.39 10.80 2.57
C LEU A 441 15.91 12.22 2.87
N ASN A 442 16.82 13.06 3.38
CA ASN A 442 16.62 14.50 3.47
C ASN A 442 17.74 15.23 2.73
N ASP A 443 17.40 16.30 2.04
CA ASP A 443 18.37 17.24 1.48
C ASP A 443 19.20 17.89 2.61
N GLY A 444 20.51 17.92 2.41
CA GLY A 444 21.45 18.68 3.22
C GLY A 444 22.05 19.87 2.49
N THR A 445 21.68 20.11 1.23
CA THR A 445 22.15 21.20 0.37
C THR A 445 21.41 22.51 0.66
N GLY A 446 20.14 22.43 1.01
CA GLY A 446 19.18 23.54 1.02
C GLY A 446 18.84 24.01 -0.40
N SER A 447 18.65 23.08 -1.35
CA SER A 447 18.45 23.42 -2.76
C SER A 447 17.67 22.36 -3.56
N LYS A 448 17.50 22.56 -4.87
CA LYS A 448 16.80 21.62 -5.78
C LYS A 448 17.71 20.58 -6.45
N MET A 449 18.89 20.34 -5.89
CA MET A 449 19.86 19.42 -6.49
C MET A 449 19.38 17.97 -6.46
N ASP A 450 18.48 17.58 -5.54
CA ASP A 450 17.97 16.21 -5.47
C ASP A 450 17.12 15.81 -6.69
N TYR A 451 16.65 16.78 -7.50
CA TYR A 451 16.08 16.48 -8.82
C TYR A 451 17.03 15.67 -9.71
N TYR A 452 18.34 15.87 -9.52
CA TYR A 452 19.40 15.20 -10.27
C TYR A 452 20.07 14.11 -9.43
N VAL A 453 19.48 13.63 -8.33
CA VAL A 453 20.04 12.54 -7.55
C VAL A 453 19.16 11.30 -7.70
N THR A 454 19.78 10.17 -8.06
CA THR A 454 19.11 8.86 -8.02
C THR A 454 19.42 8.16 -6.71
N ALA A 455 18.44 7.40 -6.20
CA ALA A 455 18.57 6.61 -4.99
C ALA A 455 18.18 5.16 -5.27
N ASP A 456 19.18 4.33 -5.57
CA ASP A 456 19.02 2.92 -5.88
C ASP A 456 19.11 2.10 -4.59
N THR A 457 18.00 1.51 -4.16
CA THR A 457 17.92 0.69 -2.94
C THR A 457 17.67 -0.77 -3.28
N THR A 458 18.40 -1.68 -2.65
CA THR A 458 18.14 -3.12 -2.73
C THR A 458 18.14 -3.76 -1.34
N VAL A 459 17.33 -4.79 -1.16
CA VAL A 459 17.29 -5.65 0.04
C VAL A 459 17.35 -7.10 -0.39
N GLY A 460 17.99 -7.95 0.40
CA GLY A 460 18.03 -9.38 0.14
C GLY A 460 18.67 -10.19 1.26
N TRP A 461 18.37 -11.49 1.27
CA TRP A 461 18.94 -12.45 2.21
C TRP A 461 20.27 -12.98 1.69
N ASP A 462 21.26 -13.12 2.58
CA ASP A 462 22.63 -13.48 2.17
C ASP A 462 22.76 -14.94 1.68
N ALA A 463 22.04 -15.88 2.30
CA ALA A 463 22.10 -17.32 1.95
C ALA A 463 20.73 -17.93 1.62
N CYS A 464 19.64 -17.24 1.95
CA CYS A 464 18.25 -17.65 1.77
C CYS A 464 17.94 -19.13 2.11
N THR A 465 18.02 -19.46 3.40
CA THR A 465 17.66 -20.76 3.97
C THR A 465 16.43 -20.61 4.85
N VAL A 466 15.34 -21.27 4.47
CA VAL A 466 14.09 -21.31 5.26
C VAL A 466 13.89 -22.64 5.98
N ASP A 467 13.21 -22.60 7.13
CA ASP A 467 12.74 -23.79 7.85
C ASP A 467 11.45 -24.34 7.25
N ALA A 468 10.93 -25.45 7.80
CA ALA A 468 9.68 -26.09 7.32
C ALA A 468 8.40 -25.25 7.53
N ARG A 469 8.53 -23.99 7.97
CA ARG A 469 7.44 -23.02 8.12
C ARG A 469 7.74 -21.74 7.34
N ASP A 470 8.64 -21.81 6.36
CA ASP A 470 9.11 -20.69 5.55
C ASP A 470 9.69 -19.54 6.40
N ARG A 471 10.41 -19.88 7.48
CA ARG A 471 11.09 -18.89 8.33
C ARG A 471 12.59 -18.95 8.17
N THR A 472 13.24 -17.79 8.13
CA THR A 472 14.69 -17.70 7.93
C THR A 472 15.39 -17.05 9.12
N ALA A 473 16.59 -17.54 9.42
CA ALA A 473 17.51 -16.93 10.39
C ALA A 473 18.73 -16.32 9.69
N ASP A 474 18.74 -16.25 8.36
CA ASP A 474 19.87 -15.70 7.63
C ASP A 474 19.96 -14.17 7.82
N PRO A 475 21.16 -13.58 7.73
CA PRO A 475 21.29 -12.15 7.67
C PRO A 475 20.58 -11.53 6.46
N VAL A 476 20.06 -10.33 6.65
CA VAL A 476 19.53 -9.48 5.57
C VAL A 476 20.52 -8.35 5.30
N THR A 477 20.79 -8.12 4.02
CA THR A 477 21.60 -6.99 3.55
C THR A 477 20.73 -5.96 2.81
N LEU A 478 20.79 -4.71 3.29
CA LEU A 478 20.27 -3.51 2.64
C LEU A 478 21.43 -2.77 1.98
N THR A 479 21.28 -2.39 0.71
CA THR A 479 22.24 -1.54 -0.01
C THR A 479 21.52 -0.30 -0.55
N LEU A 480 22.06 0.89 -0.27
CA LEU A 480 21.62 2.17 -0.83
C LEU A 480 22.77 2.76 -1.63
N THR A 481 22.54 3.07 -2.91
CA THR A 481 23.47 3.83 -3.76
C THR A 481 22.85 5.14 -4.16
N LEU A 482 23.52 6.24 -3.85
CA LEU A 482 23.15 7.58 -4.25
C LEU A 482 24.06 8.04 -5.39
N THR A 483 23.50 8.58 -6.47
CA THR A 483 24.28 9.08 -7.62
C THR A 483 23.80 10.46 -8.02
N ASN A 484 24.71 11.43 -8.11
CA ASN A 484 24.39 12.75 -8.68
C ASN A 484 24.56 12.70 -10.20
N THR A 485 23.46 12.78 -10.94
CA THR A 485 23.39 12.78 -12.39
C THR A 485 23.31 14.19 -13.00
N ALA A 486 23.58 15.23 -12.22
CA ALA A 486 23.60 16.60 -12.73
C ALA A 486 24.65 16.78 -13.84
N PRO A 487 24.48 17.76 -14.74
CA PRO A 487 25.51 18.12 -15.72
C PRO A 487 26.86 18.40 -15.05
N ALA A 488 27.97 18.02 -15.70
CA ALA A 488 29.31 18.25 -15.17
C ALA A 488 29.62 19.74 -14.94
N ASP A 489 28.95 20.63 -15.67
CA ASP A 489 29.05 22.09 -15.54
C ASP A 489 27.92 22.71 -14.70
N ALA A 490 27.17 21.90 -13.94
CA ALA A 490 25.98 22.30 -13.16
C ALA A 490 26.19 23.55 -12.30
N ALA A 491 27.39 23.74 -11.75
CA ALA A 491 27.75 24.92 -10.97
C ALA A 491 27.58 26.25 -11.74
N THR A 492 27.58 26.21 -13.07
CA THR A 492 27.49 27.37 -13.95
C THR A 492 26.35 27.30 -14.96
N SER A 493 25.89 26.09 -15.31
CA SER A 493 24.81 25.89 -16.27
C SER A 493 23.42 25.90 -15.62
N LEU A 494 23.31 25.53 -14.34
CA LEU A 494 22.05 25.54 -13.61
C LEU A 494 21.84 26.84 -12.82
N PRO A 495 20.60 27.33 -12.68
CA PRO A 495 20.26 28.47 -11.82
C PRO A 495 20.75 28.30 -10.38
N GLU A 496 21.08 29.43 -9.74
CA GLU A 496 21.47 29.47 -8.32
C GLU A 496 20.37 28.87 -7.42
N TYR A 497 19.10 29.08 -7.75
CA TYR A 497 17.97 28.53 -7.01
C TYR A 497 17.90 27.00 -7.04
N ILE A 498 18.47 26.36 -8.08
CA ILE A 498 18.60 24.91 -8.16
C ILE A 498 19.84 24.43 -7.40
N THR A 499 20.98 25.10 -7.62
CA THR A 499 22.27 24.67 -7.05
C THR A 499 22.49 25.06 -5.59
N GLY A 500 21.67 25.97 -5.05
CA GLY A 500 21.82 26.56 -3.72
C GLY A 500 22.93 27.61 -3.61
N GLY A 501 23.73 27.81 -4.66
CA GLY A 501 24.74 28.87 -4.75
C GLY A 501 25.87 28.81 -3.71
N GLY A 502 26.02 27.72 -2.96
CA GLY A 502 26.96 27.68 -1.82
C GLY A 502 26.38 28.17 -0.49
N SER A 503 25.13 28.62 -0.45
CA SER A 503 24.54 29.36 0.68
C SER A 503 24.55 28.60 2.00
N PHE A 504 24.53 27.26 1.96
CA PHE A 504 24.53 26.39 3.13
C PHE A 504 25.83 25.59 3.31
N GLY A 505 26.92 26.05 2.68
CA GLY A 505 28.24 25.42 2.80
C GLY A 505 28.42 24.17 1.93
N VAL A 506 27.57 24.00 0.92
CA VAL A 506 27.67 22.95 -0.12
C VAL A 506 27.93 23.66 -1.45
N PRO A 507 29.07 23.40 -2.14
CA PRO A 507 29.39 24.08 -3.41
C PRO A 507 28.29 23.90 -4.48
N ALA A 508 28.11 24.91 -5.33
CA ALA A 508 27.13 24.83 -6.42
C ALA A 508 27.37 23.60 -7.31
N GLY A 509 26.29 22.88 -7.64
CA GLY A 509 26.32 21.64 -8.43
C GLY A 509 26.63 20.37 -7.63
N VAL A 510 27.09 20.49 -6.37
CA VAL A 510 27.23 19.36 -5.44
C VAL A 510 25.89 19.14 -4.74
N ALA A 511 25.47 17.88 -4.65
CA ALA A 511 24.31 17.48 -3.85
C ALA A 511 24.78 16.91 -2.51
N ARG A 512 24.30 17.45 -1.39
CA ARG A 512 24.47 16.83 -0.07
C ARG A 512 23.19 16.13 0.31
N THR A 513 23.25 14.82 0.51
CA THR A 513 22.10 14.03 0.96
C THR A 513 22.37 13.44 2.35
N VAL A 514 21.37 13.49 3.22
CA VAL A 514 21.37 12.86 4.54
C VAL A 514 20.42 11.67 4.52
N ALA A 515 20.94 10.47 4.75
CA ALA A 515 20.16 9.24 4.78
C ALA A 515 19.87 8.79 6.22
N TYR A 516 18.68 8.25 6.44
CA TYR A 516 18.18 7.68 7.69
C TYR A 516 17.70 6.25 7.41
N LEU A 517 18.49 5.27 7.83
CA LEU A 517 18.23 3.85 7.62
C LEU A 517 17.65 3.26 8.89
N TYR A 518 16.34 3.01 8.88
CA TYR A 518 15.59 2.37 9.96
C TYR A 518 15.71 0.85 9.79
N LEU A 519 16.23 0.19 10.82
CA LEU A 519 16.38 -1.26 10.84
C LEU A 519 15.06 -1.92 11.27
N PRO A 520 14.77 -3.16 10.81
CA PRO A 520 13.61 -3.92 11.24
C PRO A 520 13.60 -4.09 12.76
N GLU A 521 12.40 -4.05 13.35
CA GLU A 521 12.25 -4.17 14.80
C GLU A 521 12.81 -5.51 15.31
N GLY A 522 13.62 -5.47 16.38
CA GLY A 522 14.23 -6.65 16.97
C GLY A 522 15.49 -7.18 16.27
N TYR A 523 15.85 -6.67 15.09
CA TYR A 523 17.05 -7.09 14.38
C TYR A 523 18.31 -6.43 14.96
N THR A 524 19.43 -7.16 14.93
CA THR A 524 20.73 -6.67 15.42
C THR A 524 21.64 -6.30 14.25
N LEU A 525 22.24 -5.11 14.29
CA LEU A 525 23.25 -4.71 13.32
C LEU A 525 24.51 -5.58 13.42
N ILE A 526 24.88 -6.25 12.31
CA ILE A 526 26.13 -7.02 12.19
C ILE A 526 27.23 -6.13 11.62
N GLN A 527 26.94 -5.49 10.49
CA GLN A 527 27.92 -4.73 9.73
C GLN A 527 27.25 -3.51 9.09
N ALA A 528 27.99 -2.39 9.08
CA ALA A 528 27.63 -1.20 8.33
C ALA A 528 28.91 -0.64 7.67
N SER A 529 28.86 -0.39 6.37
CA SER A 529 29.99 0.14 5.62
C SER A 529 29.55 1.13 4.54
N ARG A 530 30.46 2.04 4.16
CA ARG A 530 30.26 3.04 3.11
C ARG A 530 31.47 3.10 2.19
N THR A 531 31.26 3.39 0.90
CA THR A 531 32.34 3.52 -0.10
C THR A 531 33.21 4.75 0.11
N ASP A 532 32.68 5.81 0.72
CA ASP A 532 33.38 7.05 1.01
C ASP A 532 34.16 7.02 2.35
N ALA A 533 34.24 5.85 2.99
CA ALA A 533 34.88 5.63 4.29
C ALA A 533 34.35 6.51 5.44
N GLY A 534 33.15 7.11 5.29
CA GLY A 534 32.48 7.84 6.36
C GLY A 534 31.90 6.91 7.44
N GLY A 535 31.75 7.43 8.66
CA GLY A 535 31.06 6.73 9.75
C GLY A 535 29.52 6.86 9.67
N PHE A 536 28.84 6.16 10.57
CA PHE A 536 27.40 6.33 10.80
C PHE A 536 27.17 7.01 12.16
N GLY A 537 26.28 8.00 12.17
CA GLY A 537 25.57 8.42 13.37
C GLY A 537 24.35 7.52 13.59
N GLY A 538 23.48 7.92 14.52
CA GLY A 538 22.23 7.21 14.71
C GLY A 538 21.55 7.46 16.03
N GLY A 539 20.47 6.72 16.24
CA GLY A 539 19.67 6.76 17.44
C GLY A 539 18.62 5.66 17.43
N PHE A 540 17.58 5.88 18.22
CA PHE A 540 16.37 5.10 18.18
C PHE A 540 15.21 6.05 17.91
N HIS A 541 14.17 5.56 17.25
CA HIS A 541 12.89 6.26 17.09
C HIS A 541 11.78 5.22 17.22
N ARG A 542 11.00 5.29 18.31
CA ARG A 542 9.91 4.34 18.63
C ARG A 542 10.38 2.88 18.63
N GLY A 543 11.55 2.62 19.22
CA GLY A 543 12.12 1.27 19.32
C GLY A 543 12.91 0.80 18.09
N LEU A 544 12.79 1.48 16.95
CA LEU A 544 13.57 1.17 15.75
C LEU A 544 14.96 1.79 15.85
N GLN A 545 16.00 0.99 15.62
CA GLN A 545 17.37 1.50 15.49
C GLN A 545 17.50 2.25 14.16
N VAL A 546 18.07 3.45 14.20
CA VAL A 546 18.28 4.30 13.02
C VAL A 546 19.76 4.55 12.83
N LEU A 547 20.28 4.24 11.65
CA LEU A 547 21.62 4.64 11.22
C LEU A 547 21.53 5.89 10.35
N THR A 548 22.36 6.88 10.62
CA THR A 548 22.36 8.13 9.85
C THR A 548 23.71 8.40 9.21
N PHE A 549 23.68 8.93 8.00
CA PHE A 549 24.89 9.42 7.37
C PHE A 549 24.61 10.56 6.38
N SER A 550 25.63 11.38 6.12
CA SER A 550 25.59 12.43 5.10
C SER A 550 26.70 12.18 4.10
N THR A 551 26.43 12.44 2.82
CA THR A 551 27.43 12.39 1.73
C THR A 551 27.30 13.61 0.84
N ASP A 552 28.42 14.07 0.29
CA ASP A 552 28.48 15.12 -0.74
C ASP A 552 28.82 14.46 -2.07
N LEU A 553 28.00 14.68 -3.08
CA LEU A 553 28.12 14.08 -4.40
C LEU A 553 28.38 15.18 -5.43
N GLU A 554 29.60 15.23 -5.96
CA GLU A 554 29.91 16.01 -7.16
C GLU A 554 29.12 15.47 -8.36
N PRO A 555 28.88 16.27 -9.42
CA PRO A 555 28.27 15.77 -10.65
C PRO A 555 28.97 14.51 -11.18
N GLY A 556 28.21 13.44 -11.39
CA GLY A 556 28.67 12.12 -11.83
C GLY A 556 29.23 11.21 -10.73
N ALA A 557 29.30 11.66 -9.48
CA ALA A 557 29.78 10.86 -8.36
C ALA A 557 28.67 10.00 -7.76
N SER A 558 29.07 8.85 -7.19
CA SER A 558 28.18 7.95 -6.45
C SER A 558 28.77 7.60 -5.07
N ALA A 559 27.89 7.35 -4.11
CA ALA A 559 28.23 6.79 -2.81
C ALA A 559 27.28 5.65 -2.46
N THR A 560 27.82 4.55 -1.93
CA THR A 560 27.05 3.36 -1.54
C THR A 560 27.21 3.08 -0.05
N ALA A 561 26.10 2.82 0.61
CA ALA A 561 26.03 2.29 1.98
C ALA A 561 25.47 0.87 1.96
N THR A 562 26.10 -0.04 2.70
CA THR A 562 25.67 -1.44 2.84
C THR A 562 25.53 -1.77 4.32
N ILE A 563 24.34 -2.24 4.71
CA ILE A 563 23.97 -2.56 6.08
C ILE A 563 23.52 -4.03 6.12
N THR A 564 24.12 -4.82 6.99
CA THR A 564 23.74 -6.21 7.23
C THR A 564 23.24 -6.38 8.65
N VAL A 565 22.06 -6.96 8.79
CA VAL A 565 21.36 -7.17 10.07
C VAL A 565 21.00 -8.64 10.27
N GLN A 566 20.96 -9.06 11.53
CA GLN A 566 20.63 -10.41 11.95
C GLN A 566 19.23 -10.44 12.59
N PRO A 567 18.31 -11.31 12.13
CA PRO A 567 17.08 -11.57 12.87
C PRO A 567 17.36 -12.19 14.25
N PRO A 568 16.55 -11.88 15.29
CA PRO A 568 16.76 -12.39 16.64
C PRO A 568 16.52 -13.90 16.75
N GLU A 569 15.65 -14.44 15.91
CA GLU A 569 15.31 -15.86 15.77
C GLU A 569 14.80 -16.12 14.34
N PRO A 570 14.66 -17.37 13.87
CA PRO A 570 14.05 -17.64 12.57
C PRO A 570 12.68 -16.98 12.45
N GLY A 571 12.55 -16.04 11.51
CA GLY A 571 11.39 -15.17 11.35
C GLY A 571 10.97 -14.97 9.89
N ALA A 572 10.42 -13.82 9.57
CA ALA A 572 9.94 -13.43 8.25
C ALA A 572 10.88 -13.84 7.10
N ALA A 573 10.39 -14.56 6.08
CA ALA A 573 11.12 -14.83 4.84
C ALA A 573 10.99 -13.73 3.80
N THR A 574 10.02 -12.84 3.95
CA THR A 574 9.90 -11.65 3.11
C THR A 574 10.61 -10.48 3.78
N VAL A 575 11.33 -9.69 2.99
CA VAL A 575 11.93 -8.44 3.44
C VAL A 575 11.54 -7.30 2.51
N THR A 576 11.19 -6.16 3.07
CA THR A 576 10.89 -4.94 2.31
C THR A 576 11.61 -3.72 2.88
N ALA A 577 11.81 -2.71 2.05
CA ALA A 577 12.23 -1.38 2.45
C ALA A 577 11.23 -0.35 1.92
N ASP A 578 10.66 0.45 2.83
CA ASP A 578 9.92 1.67 2.46
C ASP A 578 10.94 2.78 2.19
N VAL A 579 10.84 3.44 1.03
CA VAL A 579 11.82 4.45 0.60
C VAL A 579 11.16 5.82 0.38
N THR A 580 11.95 6.90 0.53
CA THR A 580 11.45 8.27 0.24
C THR A 580 10.94 8.38 -1.21
N PRO A 581 9.69 8.83 -1.45
CA PRO A 581 9.19 9.09 -2.80
C PRO A 581 10.00 10.20 -3.51
N THR A 582 10.65 9.86 -4.63
CA THR A 582 11.48 10.80 -5.41
C THR A 582 10.72 11.36 -6.62
N VAL A 583 11.41 12.16 -7.45
CA VAL A 583 10.86 12.71 -8.71
C VAL A 583 10.54 11.63 -9.75
N ASP A 584 11.16 10.46 -9.66
CA ASP A 584 10.99 9.37 -10.61
C ASP A 584 9.76 8.51 -10.22
N ALA A 585 8.79 8.47 -11.13
CA ALA A 585 7.55 7.72 -10.96
C ALA A 585 7.70 6.22 -11.21
N ASP A 586 8.81 5.80 -11.81
CA ASP A 586 9.10 4.40 -12.14
C ASP A 586 9.91 3.70 -11.04
N VAL A 587 10.50 4.45 -10.11
CA VAL A 587 11.16 3.91 -8.92
C VAL A 587 10.11 3.53 -7.86
N PRO A 588 9.99 2.25 -7.47
CA PRO A 588 9.05 1.83 -6.44
C PRO A 588 9.36 2.48 -5.09
N THR A 589 8.33 2.95 -4.38
CA THR A 589 8.49 3.49 -3.02
C THR A 589 8.49 2.41 -1.93
N ARG A 590 8.28 1.15 -2.35
CA ARG A 590 8.51 -0.06 -1.56
C ARG A 590 9.25 -1.08 -2.40
N ILE A 591 10.39 -1.53 -1.91
CA ILE A 591 11.26 -2.50 -2.59
C ILE A 591 11.30 -3.75 -1.72
N GLY A 592 11.28 -4.94 -2.31
CA GLY A 592 11.26 -6.16 -1.53
C GLY A 592 11.96 -7.33 -2.19
N ALA A 593 12.27 -8.32 -1.37
CA ALA A 593 12.78 -9.62 -1.77
C ALA A 593 12.13 -10.69 -0.90
N GLU A 594 11.87 -11.84 -1.48
CA GLU A 594 11.36 -13.01 -0.78
C GLU A 594 12.43 -14.08 -0.75
N CYS A 595 12.58 -14.72 0.40
CA CYS A 595 13.41 -15.90 0.51
C CYS A 595 12.61 -17.14 0.10
N ALA A 596 12.59 -17.43 -1.20
CA ALA A 596 11.95 -18.64 -1.70
C ALA A 596 12.89 -19.86 -1.58
N ALA A 597 12.38 -20.95 -1.02
CA ALA A 597 13.05 -22.25 -1.14
C ALA A 597 13.22 -22.58 -2.63
N ALA A 598 14.44 -22.92 -3.05
CA ALA A 598 14.64 -23.56 -4.35
C ALA A 598 13.94 -24.92 -4.30
N TYR A 599 12.66 -24.98 -4.64
CA TYR A 599 12.01 -26.24 -4.96
C TYR A 599 12.73 -26.77 -6.20
N ASP A 600 13.58 -27.79 -6.00
CA ASP A 600 14.17 -28.58 -7.07
C ASP A 600 13.04 -28.97 -8.04
N THR A 601 12.97 -28.28 -9.18
CA THR A 601 12.19 -28.73 -10.33
C THR A 601 12.82 -30.03 -10.82
N PRO A 602 12.12 -31.18 -10.78
CA PRO A 602 12.64 -32.40 -11.38
C PRO A 602 12.70 -32.33 -12.90
#